data_AF-A0A3P7M0C9-F1
#
_entry.id   AF-A0A3P7M0C9-F1
#
_cell.length_a   1.000
_cell.length_b   1.000
_cell.length_c   1.000
_cell.angle_alpha   90.00
_cell.angle_beta   90.00
_cell.angle_gamma   90.00
#
_symmetry.space_group_name_H-M   'P 1'
#
loop_
_entity.id
_entity.type
_entity.pdbx_description
1 polymer ?
#
loop_
_entity_poly.entity_id
_entity_poly.type
_entity_poly.pdbx_seq_one_letter_code
_entity_poly.pdbx_strand_id
1 'polypeptide(L)'
;MGRGLFQHVFHRRHKSKKEEEPAAEPRKRYHHWLTHKRTADADEERMRQSVATNKIEPWFGRVFSPHTEQATALYTFSAQTDQEVSFKKGDTLTVEFNQSEEWLEATNVATEKTGFIPANYISLEPNIVDVLDAWQDIPRLEAEWKLLMSALPPGTFILRPSSCKLCILP
;
A
#
# COMPACT_ATOMS: atom_id res chain seq x y z
N MET A 1 -67.40 62.47 -33.32
CA MET A 1 -67.62 61.00 -33.47
C MET A 1 -67.14 60.63 -34.86
N GLY A 2 -66.28 59.67 -35.19
CA GLY A 2 -65.53 58.63 -34.50
C GLY A 2 -65.15 57.57 -35.56
N ARG A 3 -63.84 57.32 -35.76
CA ARG A 3 -63.11 56.12 -36.24
C ARG A 3 -63.64 55.18 -37.36
N GLY A 4 -62.68 54.57 -38.07
CA GLY A 4 -62.75 53.25 -38.76
C GLY A 4 -61.94 53.26 -40.07
N LEU A 5 -60.88 52.50 -40.37
CA LEU A 5 -60.33 51.14 -40.10
C LEU A 5 -60.85 50.02 -41.04
N PHE A 6 -59.88 49.30 -41.63
CA PHE A 6 -59.93 47.96 -42.28
C PHE A 6 -60.54 47.85 -43.70
N GLN A 7 -60.21 46.87 -44.57
CA GLN A 7 -59.41 45.64 -44.50
C GLN A 7 -59.02 45.16 -45.92
N HIS A 8 -57.99 44.32 -45.99
CA HIS A 8 -57.59 43.43 -47.11
C HIS A 8 -58.73 42.52 -47.63
N VAL A 9 -58.60 41.91 -48.84
CA VAL A 9 -58.63 40.43 -49.09
C VAL A 9 -58.13 40.10 -50.53
N PHE A 10 -57.32 39.04 -50.69
CA PHE A 10 -57.35 38.15 -51.88
C PHE A 10 -57.12 36.70 -51.44
N HIS A 11 -57.80 35.75 -52.12
CA HIS A 11 -57.66 34.31 -51.90
C HIS A 11 -57.30 33.54 -53.19
N ARG A 12 -56.09 32.97 -53.16
CA ARG A 12 -55.61 31.62 -53.53
C ARG A 12 -56.45 30.72 -54.48
N ARG A 13 -55.76 30.04 -55.40
CA ARG A 13 -56.03 28.60 -55.70
C ARG A 13 -54.80 27.85 -56.26
N HIS A 14 -54.66 26.59 -55.83
CA HIS A 14 -53.57 25.63 -56.09
C HIS A 14 -53.95 24.58 -57.14
N LYS A 15 -52.95 23.89 -57.73
CA LYS A 15 -53.11 22.55 -58.34
C LYS A 15 -51.83 21.68 -58.18
N SER A 16 -52.00 20.36 -58.27
CA SER A 16 -51.33 19.29 -57.49
C SER A 16 -50.13 18.55 -58.14
N LYS A 17 -49.47 17.73 -57.30
CA LYS A 17 -48.19 16.99 -57.40
C LYS A 17 -48.10 15.86 -58.47
N LYS A 18 -46.88 15.63 -58.98
CA LYS A 18 -46.43 14.41 -59.70
C LYS A 18 -45.18 13.85 -58.98
N GLU A 19 -45.15 12.54 -58.76
CA GLU A 19 -44.12 11.80 -58.00
C GLU A 19 -42.86 11.54 -58.85
N GLU A 20 -41.68 11.61 -58.24
CA GLU A 20 -40.35 11.47 -58.85
C GLU A 20 -39.48 10.58 -57.94
N GLU A 21 -38.80 9.57 -58.52
CA GLU A 21 -37.91 8.64 -57.79
C GLU A 21 -36.81 9.40 -57.02
N PRO A 22 -36.49 9.03 -55.75
CA PRO A 22 -35.37 9.63 -55.06
C PRO A 22 -34.06 9.15 -55.72
N ALA A 23 -33.40 10.06 -56.42
CA ALA A 23 -32.07 9.87 -56.98
C ALA A 23 -31.13 9.22 -55.96
N ALA A 24 -30.42 8.17 -56.37
CA ALA A 24 -29.40 7.53 -55.56
C ALA A 24 -28.39 8.59 -55.08
N GLU A 25 -28.24 8.73 -53.76
CA GLU A 25 -27.34 9.72 -53.17
C GLU A 25 -25.92 9.53 -53.73
N PRO A 26 -25.23 10.62 -54.12
CA PRO A 26 -23.84 10.51 -54.54
C PRO A 26 -23.02 9.96 -53.38
N ARG A 27 -22.25 8.90 -53.62
CA ARG A 27 -21.32 8.34 -52.62
C ARG A 27 -20.43 9.46 -52.09
N LYS A 28 -20.67 9.89 -50.85
CA LYS A 28 -19.89 10.94 -50.19
C LYS A 28 -18.43 10.48 -50.21
N ARG A 29 -17.58 11.24 -50.92
CA ARG A 29 -16.14 11.01 -50.95
C ARG A 29 -15.64 11.27 -49.53
N TYR A 30 -15.48 10.20 -48.76
CA TYR A 30 -15.02 10.28 -47.38
C TYR A 30 -13.72 11.07 -47.37
N HIS A 31 -13.81 12.25 -46.78
CA HIS A 31 -12.71 13.17 -46.70
C HIS A 31 -11.64 12.53 -45.82
N HIS A 32 -10.53 12.11 -46.44
CA HIS A 32 -9.35 11.48 -45.82
C HIS A 32 -8.79 12.23 -44.59
N TRP A 33 -9.11 13.52 -44.41
CA TRP A 33 -8.74 14.28 -43.22
C TRP A 33 -9.54 13.92 -41.95
N LEU A 34 -10.71 13.28 -42.06
CA LEU A 34 -11.48 12.76 -40.92
C LEU A 34 -10.83 11.50 -40.30
N THR A 35 -10.19 10.66 -41.11
CA THR A 35 -9.42 9.50 -40.63
C THR A 35 -8.12 9.93 -39.97
N HIS A 36 -7.42 10.93 -40.53
CA HIS A 36 -6.20 11.49 -39.91
C HIS A 36 -6.46 12.18 -38.58
N LYS A 37 -7.60 12.88 -38.44
CA LYS A 37 -8.00 13.41 -37.13
C LYS A 37 -8.25 12.31 -36.12
N ARG A 38 -9.02 11.26 -36.48
CA ARG A 38 -9.27 10.13 -35.57
C ARG A 38 -8.01 9.37 -35.15
N THR A 39 -7.05 9.18 -36.06
CA THR A 39 -5.79 8.51 -35.70
C THR A 39 -4.90 9.41 -34.86
N ALA A 40 -4.81 10.71 -35.16
CA ALA A 40 -4.07 11.66 -34.33
C ALA A 40 -4.70 11.83 -32.95
N ASP A 41 -6.04 11.91 -32.87
CA ASP A 41 -6.78 11.97 -31.61
C ASP A 41 -6.60 10.66 -30.81
N ALA A 42 -6.58 9.50 -31.47
CA ALA A 42 -6.34 8.21 -30.83
C ALA A 42 -4.89 8.02 -30.37
N ASP A 43 -3.92 8.49 -31.16
CA ASP A 43 -2.49 8.45 -30.81
C ASP A 43 -2.18 9.45 -29.68
N GLU A 44 -2.80 10.64 -29.68
CA GLU A 44 -2.76 11.57 -28.56
C GLU A 44 -3.40 10.98 -27.30
N GLU A 45 -4.56 10.35 -27.41
CA GLU A 45 -5.25 9.70 -26.29
C GLU A 45 -4.43 8.54 -25.73
N ARG A 46 -3.82 7.73 -26.60
CA ARG A 46 -2.88 6.66 -26.22
C ARG A 46 -1.62 7.23 -25.57
N MET A 47 -1.15 8.40 -26.01
CA MET A 47 -0.02 9.10 -25.42
C MET A 47 -0.38 9.68 -24.04
N ARG A 48 -1.59 10.26 -23.87
CA ARG A 48 -2.12 10.70 -22.57
C ARG A 48 -2.29 9.54 -21.60
N GLN A 49 -2.84 8.41 -22.07
CA GLN A 49 -3.00 7.18 -21.28
C GLN A 49 -1.65 6.57 -20.89
N SER A 50 -0.67 6.51 -21.78
CA SER A 50 0.67 5.99 -21.46
C SER A 50 1.47 6.90 -20.52
N VAL A 51 1.25 8.22 -20.56
CA VAL A 51 1.80 9.17 -19.58
C VAL A 51 1.12 8.98 -18.22
N ALA A 52 -0.19 8.74 -18.18
CA ALA A 52 -0.91 8.46 -16.94
C ALA A 52 -0.44 7.15 -16.29
N THR A 53 -0.26 6.07 -17.06
CA THR A 53 0.17 4.78 -16.49
C THR A 53 1.66 4.74 -16.13
N ASN A 54 2.54 5.39 -16.91
CA ASN A 54 3.99 5.31 -16.66
C ASN A 54 4.56 6.45 -15.80
N LYS A 55 3.92 7.62 -15.73
CA LYS A 55 4.44 8.75 -14.92
C LYS A 55 3.73 8.92 -13.58
N ILE A 56 2.58 8.29 -13.37
CA ILE A 56 1.82 8.45 -12.12
C ILE A 56 2.00 7.29 -11.15
N GLU A 57 2.35 6.09 -11.62
CA GLU A 57 2.42 4.88 -10.79
C GLU A 57 3.74 4.60 -10.02
N PRO A 58 4.92 5.24 -10.24
CA PRO A 58 6.10 4.97 -9.41
C PRO A 58 6.20 5.83 -8.15
N TRP A 59 5.51 6.97 -8.09
CA TRP A 59 5.64 7.93 -6.99
C TRP A 59 4.56 7.75 -5.92
N PHE A 60 3.35 7.27 -6.27
CA PHE A 60 2.35 6.89 -5.26
C PHE A 60 2.80 5.73 -4.37
N GLY A 61 3.49 4.72 -4.92
CA GLY A 61 4.07 3.63 -4.13
C GLY A 61 5.17 4.07 -3.15
N ARG A 62 5.79 5.24 -3.39
CA ARG A 62 6.88 5.77 -2.55
C ARG A 62 6.41 6.85 -1.57
N VAL A 63 5.34 7.58 -1.88
CA VAL A 63 4.76 8.63 -1.01
C VAL A 63 3.74 8.07 -0.02
N PHE A 64 3.11 6.94 -0.35
CA PHE A 64 2.28 6.13 0.57
C PHE A 64 2.97 4.82 0.94
N SER A 65 4.31 4.78 0.99
CA SER A 65 4.93 3.70 1.75
C SER A 65 4.53 3.96 3.21
N PRO A 66 3.62 3.17 3.81
CA PRO A 66 3.51 3.20 5.25
C PRO A 66 4.93 2.94 5.77
N HIS A 67 5.34 3.61 6.84
CA HIS A 67 6.65 3.39 7.43
C HIS A 67 6.60 2.02 8.12
N THR A 68 6.56 0.97 7.30
CA THR A 68 6.48 -0.42 7.74
C THR A 68 7.87 -0.97 7.80
N GLU A 69 8.30 -1.38 8.98
CA GLU A 69 9.56 -2.07 9.17
C GLU A 69 9.32 -3.46 9.74
N GLN A 70 10.29 -4.35 9.53
CA GLN A 70 10.26 -5.67 10.16
C GLN A 70 10.83 -5.58 11.57
N ALA A 71 10.08 -6.09 12.53
CA ALA A 71 10.47 -6.20 13.92
C ALA A 71 10.40 -7.66 14.38
N THR A 72 11.18 -7.99 15.40
CA THR A 72 11.16 -9.28 16.08
C THR A 72 10.52 -9.13 17.46
N ALA A 73 9.62 -10.04 17.80
CA ALA A 73 9.01 -10.10 19.13
C ALA A 73 10.02 -10.58 20.20
N LEU A 74 10.24 -9.76 21.22
CA LEU A 74 11.12 -10.06 22.35
C LEU A 74 10.46 -11.00 23.36
N TYR A 75 9.13 -10.92 23.48
CA TYR A 75 8.33 -11.67 24.43
C TYR A 75 7.07 -12.20 23.77
N THR A 76 6.42 -13.18 24.40
CA THR A 76 5.10 -13.66 23.98
C THR A 76 4.02 -12.70 24.49
N PHE A 77 3.13 -12.28 23.60
CA PHE A 77 2.00 -11.41 23.91
C PHE A 77 0.69 -12.10 23.53
N SER A 78 -0.28 -12.06 24.46
CA SER A 78 -1.64 -12.56 24.24
C SER A 78 -2.59 -11.38 24.20
N ALA A 79 -3.26 -11.21 23.07
CA ALA A 79 -4.24 -10.16 22.84
C ALA A 79 -5.36 -10.23 23.89
N GLN A 80 -5.66 -9.08 24.49
CA GLN A 80 -6.73 -8.92 25.47
C GLN A 80 -8.03 -8.41 24.82
N THR A 81 -7.91 -7.73 23.69
CA THR A 81 -9.02 -7.16 22.93
C THR A 81 -9.01 -7.66 21.49
N ASP A 82 -10.14 -7.55 20.80
CA ASP A 82 -10.26 -7.96 19.39
C ASP A 82 -9.49 -7.05 18.42
N GLN A 83 -9.01 -5.90 18.91
CA GLN A 83 -8.19 -4.97 18.13
C GLN A 83 -6.69 -5.26 18.25
N GLU A 84 -6.30 -6.15 19.16
CA GLU A 84 -4.91 -6.55 19.39
C GLU A 84 -4.56 -7.84 18.65
N VAL A 85 -3.28 -8.01 18.34
CA VAL A 85 -2.77 -9.26 17.73
C VAL A 85 -1.87 -10.02 18.70
N SER A 86 -2.11 -11.32 18.83
CA SER A 86 -1.25 -12.21 19.63
C SER A 86 -0.03 -12.64 18.83
N PHE A 87 1.11 -12.75 19.50
CA PHE A 87 2.37 -13.21 18.90
C PHE A 87 3.26 -13.88 19.95
N LYS A 88 4.18 -14.73 19.50
CA LYS A 88 5.13 -15.44 20.35
C LYS A 88 6.51 -14.78 20.29
N LYS A 89 7.31 -14.99 21.34
CA LYS A 89 8.73 -14.62 21.31
C LYS A 89 9.42 -15.22 20.08
N GLY A 90 10.15 -14.38 19.35
CA GLY A 90 10.83 -14.74 18.10
C GLY A 90 9.99 -14.58 16.84
N ASP A 91 8.69 -14.29 16.94
CA ASP A 91 7.86 -14.03 15.76
C ASP A 91 8.32 -12.75 15.03
N THR A 92 8.22 -12.78 13.69
CA THR A 92 8.44 -11.62 12.84
C THR A 92 7.13 -10.86 12.63
N LEU A 93 7.18 -9.55 12.87
CA LEU A 93 6.05 -8.64 12.75
C LEU A 93 6.40 -7.55 11.74
N THR A 94 5.44 -7.20 10.90
CA THR A 94 5.54 -6.00 10.04
C THR A 94 4.80 -4.87 10.75
N VAL A 95 5.54 -3.87 11.22
CA VAL A 95 5.07 -2.85 12.14
C VAL A 95 4.95 -1.53 11.41
N GLU A 96 3.79 -0.89 11.47
CA GLU A 96 3.55 0.43 10.91
C GLU A 96 3.78 1.51 11.97
N PHE A 97 4.80 2.33 11.74
CA PHE A 97 5.14 3.44 12.61
C PHE A 97 4.25 4.64 12.34
N ASN A 98 3.21 4.76 13.15
CA ASN A 98 2.30 5.90 13.20
C ASN A 98 2.73 6.90 14.30
N GLN A 99 1.89 7.89 14.62
CA GLN A 99 2.23 8.96 15.60
C GLN A 99 2.32 8.49 17.06
N SER A 100 1.93 7.25 17.37
CA SER A 100 1.91 6.71 18.73
C SER A 100 3.17 5.89 19.02
N GLU A 101 3.88 6.23 20.09
CA GLU A 101 5.11 5.51 20.49
C GLU A 101 4.85 4.28 21.37
N GLU A 102 3.68 4.19 22.02
CA GLU A 102 3.37 3.11 22.98
C GLU A 102 2.68 1.90 22.33
N TRP A 103 1.75 2.17 21.41
CA TRP A 103 0.95 1.16 20.72
C TRP A 103 1.12 1.32 19.22
N LEU A 104 1.58 0.24 18.58
CA LEU A 104 1.89 0.20 17.16
C LEU A 104 0.91 -0.75 16.48
N GLU A 105 0.54 -0.43 15.26
CA GLU A 105 -0.22 -1.35 14.42
C GLU A 105 0.76 -2.30 13.74
N ALA A 106 0.51 -3.60 13.83
CA ALA A 106 1.40 -4.60 13.27
C ALA A 106 0.64 -5.78 12.68
N THR A 107 1.23 -6.36 11.65
CA THR A 107 0.77 -7.61 11.04
C THR A 107 1.73 -8.73 11.40
N ASN A 108 1.22 -9.77 12.03
CA ASN A 108 2.00 -10.98 12.34
C ASN A 108 2.18 -11.79 11.06
N VAL A 109 3.43 -12.01 10.65
CA VAL A 109 3.75 -12.68 9.37
C VAL A 109 3.33 -14.16 9.37
N ALA A 110 3.33 -14.82 10.53
CA ALA A 110 2.97 -16.24 10.64
C ALA A 110 1.45 -16.50 10.65
N THR A 111 0.67 -15.57 11.21
CA THR A 111 -0.79 -15.71 11.32
C THR A 111 -1.57 -14.83 10.35
N GLU A 112 -0.89 -13.93 9.66
CA GLU A 112 -1.46 -12.92 8.74
C GLU A 112 -2.52 -12.02 9.40
N LYS A 113 -2.53 -11.95 10.74
CA LYS A 113 -3.45 -11.09 11.49
C LYS A 113 -2.82 -9.74 11.74
N THR A 114 -3.64 -8.70 11.61
CA THR A 114 -3.28 -7.31 11.88
C THR A 114 -3.99 -6.82 13.14
N GLY A 115 -3.28 -6.06 13.97
CA GLY A 115 -3.84 -5.44 15.17
C GLY A 115 -2.81 -4.62 15.91
N PHE A 116 -3.20 -4.07 17.05
CA PHE A 116 -2.31 -3.30 17.91
C PHE A 116 -1.40 -4.19 18.76
N ILE A 117 -0.17 -3.72 18.95
CA ILE A 117 0.85 -4.33 19.79
C ILE A 117 1.55 -3.27 20.63
N PRO A 118 2.05 -3.63 21.82
CA PRO A 118 2.87 -2.73 22.62
C PRO A 118 4.29 -2.61 22.06
N ALA A 119 4.80 -1.38 21.91
CA ALA A 119 6.11 -1.11 21.29
C ALA A 119 7.29 -1.72 22.05
N ASN A 120 7.21 -1.82 23.38
CA ASN A 120 8.26 -2.39 24.23
C ASN A 120 8.38 -3.93 24.16
N TYR A 121 7.51 -4.60 23.40
CA TYR A 121 7.57 -6.06 23.20
C TYR A 121 8.29 -6.45 21.92
N ILE A 122 8.73 -5.47 21.13
CA ILE A 122 9.36 -5.69 19.84
C ILE A 122 10.70 -4.98 19.77
N SER A 123 11.55 -5.41 18.84
CA SER A 123 12.77 -4.72 18.47
C SER A 123 12.99 -4.81 16.97
N LEU A 124 13.50 -3.72 16.40
CA LEU A 124 13.90 -3.62 15.00
C LEU A 124 15.29 -4.21 14.76
N GLU A 125 16.04 -4.51 15.81
CA GLU A 125 17.37 -5.08 15.68
C GLU A 125 17.30 -6.54 15.24
N PRO A 126 17.97 -6.91 14.14
CA PRO A 126 18.02 -8.30 13.70
C PRO A 126 18.79 -9.15 14.72
N ASN A 127 18.32 -10.40 14.93
CA ASN A 127 18.95 -11.41 15.80
C ASN A 127 19.06 -11.04 17.29
N ILE A 128 18.34 -10.02 17.75
CA ILE A 128 18.34 -9.61 19.16
C ILE A 128 17.88 -10.72 20.11
N VAL A 129 16.97 -11.59 19.65
CA VAL A 129 16.47 -12.72 20.44
C VAL A 129 17.60 -13.70 20.77
N ASP A 130 18.48 -13.99 19.82
CA ASP A 130 19.62 -14.89 20.03
C ASP A 130 20.61 -14.29 21.04
N VAL A 131 20.83 -12.97 20.98
CA VAL A 131 21.70 -12.26 21.92
C VAL A 131 21.11 -12.25 23.32
N LEU A 132 19.80 -12.01 23.45
CA LEU A 132 19.09 -12.02 24.72
C LEU A 132 19.06 -13.42 25.35
N ASP A 133 18.90 -14.47 24.54
CA ASP A 133 18.96 -15.87 25.02
C ASP A 133 20.37 -16.31 25.41
N ALA A 134 21.39 -15.74 24.77
CA ALA A 134 22.77 -15.95 25.18
C ALA A 134 23.08 -15.30 26.54
N TRP A 135 22.35 -14.26 26.95
CA TRP A 135 22.56 -13.60 28.25
C TRP A 135 22.03 -14.43 29.41
N GLN A 136 22.92 -14.84 30.31
CA GLN A 136 22.58 -15.55 31.55
C GLN A 136 23.29 -14.92 32.73
N ASP A 137 22.54 -14.61 33.79
CA ASP A 137 23.10 -14.14 35.06
C ASP A 137 23.61 -15.33 35.89
N ILE A 138 24.78 -15.83 35.50
CA ILE A 138 25.41 -17.02 36.11
C ILE A 138 26.89 -16.79 36.41
N PRO A 139 27.47 -17.44 37.43
CA PRO A 139 28.90 -17.36 37.72
C PRO A 139 29.74 -18.10 36.67
N ARG A 140 31.03 -17.79 36.61
CA ARG A 140 31.99 -18.43 35.69
C ARG A 140 31.92 -19.96 35.72
N LEU A 141 31.92 -20.52 36.93
CA LEU A 141 31.92 -21.97 37.13
C LEU A 141 30.67 -22.63 36.54
N GLU A 142 29.49 -22.02 36.73
CA GLU A 142 28.24 -22.55 36.19
C GLU A 142 28.20 -22.45 34.66
N ALA A 143 28.70 -21.35 34.09
CA ALA A 143 28.82 -21.20 32.64
C ALA A 143 29.74 -22.25 32.03
N GLU A 144 30.90 -22.51 32.66
CA GLU A 144 31.82 -23.57 32.24
C GLU A 144 31.15 -24.94 32.27
N TRP A 145 30.43 -25.27 33.35
CA TRP A 145 29.70 -26.55 33.43
C TRP A 145 28.59 -26.68 32.40
N LYS A 146 27.80 -25.63 32.15
CA LYS A 146 26.77 -25.64 31.09
C LYS A 146 27.38 -25.84 29.71
N LEU A 147 28.46 -25.13 29.39
CA LEU A 147 29.13 -25.23 28.09
C LEU A 147 29.86 -26.56 27.86
N LEU A 148 30.20 -27.28 28.93
CA LEU A 148 30.83 -28.60 28.87
C LEU A 148 29.82 -29.76 28.80
N MET A 149 28.50 -29.49 28.82
CA MET A 149 27.49 -30.54 28.64
C MET A 149 27.69 -31.22 27.28
N SER A 150 27.65 -32.55 27.25
CA SER A 150 28.00 -33.36 26.07
C SER A 150 27.06 -33.23 24.86
N ALA A 151 26.00 -32.44 24.98
CA ALA A 151 24.94 -32.29 23.97
C ALA A 151 24.97 -30.94 23.23
N LEU A 152 25.96 -30.07 23.49
CA LEU A 152 26.04 -28.75 22.86
C LEU A 152 26.91 -28.77 21.60
N PRO A 153 26.48 -28.13 20.49
CA PRO A 153 27.29 -28.03 19.28
C PRO A 153 28.54 -27.17 19.51
N PRO A 154 29.64 -27.43 18.78
CA PRO A 154 30.82 -26.57 18.80
C PRO A 154 30.45 -25.12 18.42
N GLY A 155 31.01 -24.15 19.15
CA GLY A 155 30.70 -22.73 18.94
C GLY A 155 29.54 -22.19 19.78
N THR A 156 28.93 -23.03 20.64
CA THR A 156 27.96 -22.55 21.63
C THR A 156 28.62 -21.54 22.59
N PHE A 157 27.97 -20.40 22.82
CA PHE A 157 28.46 -19.34 23.71
C PHE A 157 27.38 -18.88 24.69
N ILE A 158 27.80 -18.30 25.81
CA ILE A 158 26.95 -17.66 26.82
C ILE A 158 27.55 -16.30 27.15
N LEU A 159 26.74 -15.25 27.13
CA LEU A 159 27.07 -13.92 27.65
C LEU A 159 26.66 -13.87 29.13
N ARG A 160 27.53 -13.31 29.98
CA ARG A 160 27.26 -13.23 31.42
C ARG A 160 27.98 -12.03 32.05
N PRO A 161 27.55 -11.55 33.23
CA PRO A 161 28.28 -10.56 33.98
C PRO A 161 29.68 -11.05 34.36
N SER A 162 30.67 -10.15 34.34
CA SER A 162 32.00 -10.48 34.83
C SER A 162 31.94 -10.79 36.33
N SER A 163 32.62 -11.85 36.78
CA SER A 163 32.68 -12.19 38.20
C SER A 163 33.67 -11.30 38.99
N CYS A 164 34.38 -10.40 38.30
CA CYS A 164 35.35 -9.50 38.90
C CYS A 164 34.68 -8.25 39.45
N LYS A 165 34.44 -8.23 40.77
CA LYS A 165 33.87 -7.08 41.50
C LYS A 165 34.79 -5.83 41.50
N LEU A 166 36.05 -5.97 41.08
CA LEU A 166 37.04 -4.89 41.01
C LEU A 166 37.04 -4.13 39.67
N CYS A 167 36.31 -4.62 38.66
CA CYS A 167 36.27 -4.00 37.33
C CYS A 167 35.16 -2.94 37.18
N ILE A 168 34.41 -2.68 38.25
CA ILE A 168 33.30 -1.72 38.32
C ILE A 168 33.58 -0.79 39.51
N LEU A 169 34.64 0.01 39.43
CA LEU A 169 34.81 1.18 40.28
C LEU A 169 34.93 2.40 39.36
N PRO A 170 34.20 3.50 39.65
CA PRO A 170 34.20 4.71 38.83
C PRO A 170 35.55 5.43 38.84
#